data_AF-A0A645DFZ0-F1
#
_entry.id   AF-A0A645DFZ0-F1
#
_cell.length_a   1.000
_cell.length_b   1.000
_cell.length_c   1.000
_cell.angle_alpha   90.00
_cell.angle_beta   90.00
_cell.angle_gamma   90.00
#
_symmetry.space_group_name_H-M   'P 1'
#
loop_
_entity.id
_entity.type
_entity.pdbx_description
1 polymer ?
#
loop_
_entity_poly.entity_id
_entity_poly.type
_entity_poly.pdbx_seq_one_letter_code
_entity_poly.pdbx_strand_id
1 'polypeptide(L)'
;MVILLAGSSIDLTEAENRANAVFCVWYPGARGGKAVADLLFGKRSPSGKLPITFYHDEDLTHLPEFTDYSMQGRTYRYLNRAPLYPFGYGLTYGDVRVLAASAGKAADGGLVVHASVQNMGNAATEDVVQAYIRAEDTPHATPNPILCGFSRVSLEPGASAKLSLSIAPASLSVVDDAGNRIFPGGKYALYIGTSQPDARSRALTGVSPVRVEIQL
;
A
#
# COMPACT_ATOMS: atom_id res chain seq x y z
N MET A 1 0.71 -10.35 -22.98
CA MET A 1 1.25 -10.38 -21.61
C MET A 1 2.67 -9.84 -21.63
N VAL A 2 3.05 -9.04 -20.64
CA VAL A 2 4.41 -8.50 -20.46
C VAL A 2 4.95 -8.96 -19.10
N ILE A 3 6.20 -9.41 -19.05
CA ILE A 3 6.92 -9.73 -17.80
C ILE A 3 8.08 -8.75 -17.70
N LEU A 4 7.97 -7.80 -16.77
CA LEU A 4 8.97 -6.77 -16.51
C LEU A 4 10.01 -7.29 -15.52
N LEU A 5 11.27 -7.30 -15.98
CA LEU A 5 12.45 -7.45 -15.13
C LEU A 5 13.18 -6.11 -15.11
N ALA A 6 13.19 -5.45 -13.96
CA ALA A 6 13.78 -4.12 -13.81
C ALA A 6 14.37 -3.92 -12.40
N GLY A 7 15.31 -2.98 -12.30
CA GLY A 7 15.88 -2.53 -11.03
C GLY A 7 15.19 -1.31 -10.40
N SER A 8 14.29 -0.66 -11.14
CA SER A 8 13.56 0.54 -10.71
C SER A 8 12.18 0.60 -11.37
N SER A 9 11.38 1.61 -11.05
CA SER A 9 10.12 1.89 -11.73
C SER A 9 10.38 2.20 -13.21
N ILE A 10 9.59 1.58 -14.08
CA ILE A 10 9.56 1.84 -15.53
C ILE A 10 8.13 2.28 -15.84
N ASP A 11 7.97 3.30 -16.68
CA ASP A 11 6.64 3.66 -17.20
C ASP A 11 6.11 2.50 -18.06
N LEU A 12 5.01 1.93 -17.61
CA LEU A 12 4.35 0.77 -18.20
C LEU A 12 3.05 1.15 -18.92
N THR A 13 2.80 2.43 -19.20
CA THR A 13 1.58 2.92 -19.87
C THR A 13 1.28 2.15 -21.16
N GLU A 14 2.28 1.94 -22.01
CA GLU A 14 2.10 1.15 -23.24
C GLU A 14 1.78 -0.32 -22.99
N ALA A 15 2.35 -0.91 -21.94
CA ALA A 15 2.04 -2.28 -21.56
C ALA A 15 0.60 -2.38 -20.99
N GLU A 16 0.17 -1.41 -20.18
CA GLU A 16 -1.19 -1.33 -19.65
C GLU A 16 -2.24 -1.24 -20.77
N ASN A 17 -1.95 -0.44 -21.81
CA ASN A 17 -2.88 -0.22 -22.92
C ASN A 17 -2.96 -1.40 -23.90
N ARG A 18 -1.89 -2.20 -24.03
CA ARG A 18 -1.76 -3.18 -25.13
C ARG A 18 -1.67 -4.63 -24.66
N ALA A 19 -1.30 -4.88 -23.41
CA ALA A 19 -1.15 -6.23 -22.89
C ALA A 19 -2.33 -6.61 -21.98
N ASN A 20 -2.81 -7.85 -22.12
CA ASN A 20 -3.86 -8.38 -21.24
C ASN A 20 -3.41 -8.55 -19.76
N ALA A 21 -2.10 -8.58 -19.52
CA ALA A 21 -1.53 -8.76 -18.18
C ALA A 21 -0.08 -8.26 -18.16
N VAL A 22 0.31 -7.67 -17.03
CA VAL A 22 1.67 -7.20 -16.74
C VAL A 22 2.13 -7.78 -15.40
N PHE A 23 3.29 -8.46 -15.41
CA PHE A 23 3.94 -8.97 -14.21
C PHE A 23 5.23 -8.20 -13.95
N CYS A 24 5.32 -7.47 -12.85
CA CYS A 24 6.59 -6.92 -12.36
C CYS A 24 7.25 -7.91 -11.41
N VAL A 25 8.40 -8.46 -11.81
CA VAL A 25 9.11 -9.51 -11.05
C VAL A 25 10.50 -9.06 -10.59
N TRP A 26 10.82 -7.78 -10.77
CA TRP A 26 12.12 -7.18 -10.43
C TRP A 26 13.29 -7.99 -10.99
N TYR A 27 14.36 -8.17 -10.22
CA TYR A 27 15.35 -9.22 -10.46
C TYR A 27 15.01 -10.45 -9.60
N PRO A 28 14.33 -11.48 -10.16
CA PRO A 28 13.72 -12.56 -9.37
C PRO A 28 14.71 -13.63 -8.87
N GLY A 29 16.02 -13.35 -8.93
CA GLY A 29 17.09 -14.25 -8.52
C GLY A 29 17.26 -15.49 -9.42
N ALA A 30 18.20 -16.37 -9.05
CA ALA A 30 18.61 -17.52 -9.87
C ALA A 30 17.49 -18.54 -10.15
N ARG A 31 16.47 -18.61 -9.29
CA ARG A 31 15.29 -19.47 -9.46
C ARG A 31 14.07 -18.74 -10.01
N GLY A 32 14.24 -17.49 -10.45
CA GLY A 32 13.17 -16.61 -10.88
C GLY A 32 12.30 -17.18 -11.98
N GLY A 33 12.89 -17.79 -13.02
CA GLY A 33 12.12 -18.40 -14.11
C GLY A 33 11.12 -19.47 -13.64
N LYS A 34 11.51 -20.28 -12.64
CA LYS A 34 10.62 -21.28 -12.02
C LYS A 34 9.52 -20.61 -11.21
N ALA A 35 9.86 -19.61 -10.39
CA ALA A 35 8.88 -18.87 -9.60
C ALA A 35 7.84 -18.18 -10.48
N VAL A 36 8.28 -17.51 -11.55
CA VAL A 36 7.39 -16.86 -12.53
C VAL A 36 6.50 -17.89 -13.22
N ALA A 37 7.04 -19.03 -13.65
CA ALA A 37 6.21 -20.10 -14.24
C ALA A 37 5.13 -20.60 -13.26
N ASP A 38 5.46 -20.80 -11.99
CA ASP A 38 4.49 -21.24 -10.99
C ASP A 38 3.37 -20.21 -10.77
N LEU A 39 3.65 -18.91 -10.91
CA LEU A 39 2.63 -17.84 -10.88
C LEU A 39 1.78 -17.84 -12.16
N LEU A 40 2.41 -17.87 -13.34
CA LEU A 40 1.71 -17.79 -14.63
C LEU A 40 0.75 -18.97 -14.85
N PHE A 41 1.14 -20.16 -14.40
CA PHE A 41 0.31 -21.36 -14.51
C PHE A 41 -0.62 -21.57 -13.30
N GLY A 42 -0.76 -20.58 -12.41
CA GLY A 42 -1.71 -20.62 -11.31
C GLY A 42 -1.38 -21.65 -10.21
N LYS A 43 -0.16 -22.19 -10.18
CA LYS A 43 0.27 -23.06 -9.07
C LYS A 43 0.38 -22.29 -7.76
N ARG A 44 0.61 -20.98 -7.84
CA ARG A 44 0.50 -20.03 -6.74
C ARG A 44 -0.13 -18.74 -7.25
N SER A 45 -0.91 -18.08 -6.40
CA SER A 45 -1.38 -16.73 -6.66
C SER A 45 -0.26 -15.70 -6.44
N PRO A 46 -0.11 -14.67 -7.29
CA PRO A 46 0.78 -13.55 -7.01
C PRO A 46 0.30 -12.80 -5.75
N SER A 47 1.26 -12.41 -4.90
CA SER A 47 0.96 -11.79 -3.60
C SER A 47 1.93 -10.64 -3.25
N GLY A 48 2.64 -10.14 -4.26
CA GLY A 48 3.57 -9.02 -4.14
C GLY A 48 2.81 -7.69 -4.10
N LYS A 49 3.33 -6.74 -3.32
CA LYS A 49 2.89 -5.35 -3.31
C LYS A 49 4.07 -4.45 -3.68
N LEU A 50 3.82 -3.39 -4.43
CA LEU A 50 4.84 -2.46 -4.87
C LEU A 50 5.45 -1.71 -3.67
N PRO A 51 6.77 -1.81 -3.45
CA PRO A 51 7.44 -1.07 -2.37
C PRO A 51 7.77 0.37 -2.77
N ILE A 52 7.53 0.75 -4.04
CA ILE A 52 7.72 2.09 -4.58
C ILE A 52 6.53 2.47 -5.46
N THR A 53 6.34 3.77 -5.65
CA THR A 53 5.35 4.31 -6.58
C THR A 53 5.92 4.32 -7.99
N PHE A 54 5.11 3.93 -8.99
CA PHE A 54 5.44 4.06 -10.40
C PHE A 54 4.77 5.32 -10.94
N TYR A 55 5.50 6.09 -11.73
CA TYR A 55 5.07 7.38 -12.25
C TYR A 55 4.87 7.27 -13.77
N HIS A 56 4.07 8.18 -14.32
CA HIS A 56 4.06 8.43 -15.76
C HIS A 56 5.33 9.21 -16.15
N ASP A 57 5.88 8.96 -17.33
CA ASP A 57 7.10 9.61 -17.81
C ASP A 57 6.89 11.14 -17.91
N GLU A 58 5.71 11.58 -18.33
CA GLU A 58 5.34 13.00 -18.36
C GLU A 58 5.39 13.67 -16.98
N ASP A 59 5.08 12.93 -15.91
CA ASP A 59 5.13 13.45 -14.54
C ASP A 59 6.56 13.64 -14.02
N LEU A 60 7.55 12.93 -14.59
CA LEU A 60 8.94 13.04 -14.17
C LEU A 60 9.51 14.43 -14.44
N THR A 61 9.03 15.12 -15.48
CA THR A 61 9.42 16.51 -15.78
C THR A 61 8.98 17.52 -14.73
N HIS A 62 8.05 17.13 -13.86
CA HIS A 62 7.52 17.97 -12.79
C HIS A 62 8.10 17.64 -11.42
N LEU A 63 8.97 16.62 -11.34
CA LEU A 63 9.68 16.33 -10.11
C LEU A 63 10.71 17.44 -9.85
N PRO A 64 10.81 17.94 -8.61
CA PRO A 64 11.82 18.94 -8.30
C PRO A 64 13.24 18.38 -8.53
N GLU A 65 14.20 19.29 -8.72
CA GLU A 65 15.63 18.99 -8.85
C GLU A 65 16.11 18.05 -7.75
N PHE A 66 17.08 17.17 -8.03
CA PHE A 66 17.57 16.20 -7.06
C PHE A 66 18.08 16.82 -5.74
N THR A 67 18.52 18.09 -5.79
CA THR A 67 18.99 18.88 -4.65
C THR A 67 17.86 19.46 -3.78
N ASP A 68 16.61 19.38 -4.24
CA ASP A 68 15.44 19.79 -3.48
C ASP A 68 15.03 18.66 -2.50
N TYR A 69 15.12 18.94 -1.20
CA TYR A 69 14.77 17.98 -0.13
C TYR A 69 13.36 18.18 0.46
N SER A 70 12.51 19.01 -0.16
CA SER A 70 11.14 19.27 0.32
C SER A 70 10.21 18.05 0.22
N MET A 71 10.63 17.01 -0.50
CA MET A 71 9.84 15.83 -0.86
C MET A 71 8.57 16.13 -1.66
N GLN A 72 8.29 17.39 -2.04
CA GLN A 72 7.09 17.76 -2.78
C GLN A 72 6.98 17.00 -4.10
N GLY A 73 5.81 16.41 -4.35
CA GLY A 73 5.57 15.59 -5.54
C GLY A 73 6.34 14.26 -5.54
N ARG A 74 7.13 13.95 -4.50
CA ARG A 74 7.91 12.72 -4.40
C ARG A 74 7.28 11.73 -3.45
N THR A 75 7.38 10.45 -3.80
CA THR A 75 6.86 9.32 -3.00
C THR A 75 5.35 9.38 -2.80
N TYR A 76 4.74 8.26 -2.42
CA TYR A 76 3.30 8.22 -2.16
C TYR A 76 2.82 9.18 -1.04
N ARG A 77 3.71 9.62 -0.13
CA ARG A 77 3.36 10.48 1.00
C ARG A 77 3.10 11.94 0.62
N TYR A 78 3.75 12.41 -0.45
CA TYR A 78 3.73 13.82 -0.89
C TYR A 78 3.32 13.98 -2.37
N LEU A 79 2.98 12.89 -3.04
CA LEU A 79 2.47 12.93 -4.40
C LEU A 79 1.10 13.63 -4.44
N ASN A 80 0.94 14.58 -5.34
CA ASN A 80 -0.29 15.35 -5.55
C ASN A 80 -0.96 15.05 -6.91
N ARG A 81 -0.48 14.01 -7.61
CA ARG A 81 -0.98 13.53 -8.90
C ARG A 81 -1.30 12.05 -8.81
N ALA A 82 -2.08 11.55 -9.76
CA ALA A 82 -2.36 10.12 -9.85
C ALA A 82 -1.10 9.38 -10.33
N PRO A 83 -0.56 8.42 -9.55
CA PRO A 83 0.56 7.61 -10.03
C PRO A 83 0.08 6.62 -11.11
N LEU A 84 1.01 6.08 -11.89
CA LEU A 84 0.72 4.96 -12.79
C LEU A 84 0.31 3.73 -11.95
N TYR A 85 1.19 3.32 -11.03
CA TYR A 85 0.91 2.32 -10.01
C TYR A 85 1.25 2.84 -8.61
N PRO A 86 0.27 2.88 -7.69
CA PRO A 86 0.47 3.40 -6.35
C PRO A 86 1.41 2.55 -5.48
N PHE A 87 1.97 3.14 -4.42
CA PHE A 87 2.67 2.37 -3.39
C PHE A 87 1.70 1.38 -2.73
N GLY A 88 2.19 0.19 -2.38
CA GLY A 88 1.37 -0.85 -1.76
C GLY A 88 0.35 -1.49 -2.71
N TYR A 89 0.37 -1.15 -4.01
CA TYR A 89 -0.47 -1.78 -5.04
C TYR A 89 0.07 -3.15 -5.45
N GLY A 90 -0.82 -4.09 -5.74
CA GLY A 90 -0.47 -5.39 -6.29
C GLY A 90 -1.69 -6.30 -6.31
N LEU A 91 -1.92 -6.94 -7.45
CA LEU A 91 -3.06 -7.82 -7.68
C LEU A 91 -2.73 -9.26 -7.29
N THR A 92 -3.80 -10.02 -7.10
CA THR A 92 -3.80 -11.45 -6.80
C THR A 92 -4.89 -12.14 -7.62
N TYR A 93 -4.83 -13.46 -7.76
CA TYR A 93 -5.90 -14.23 -8.41
C TYR A 93 -7.13 -14.42 -7.52
N GLY A 94 -7.01 -14.23 -6.20
CA GLY A 94 -8.13 -14.15 -5.26
C GLY A 94 -8.76 -12.76 -5.20
N ASP A 95 -9.61 -12.53 -4.20
CA ASP A 95 -10.21 -11.22 -3.92
C ASP A 95 -10.22 -10.99 -2.40
N VAL A 96 -9.05 -10.65 -1.86
CA VAL A 96 -8.90 -10.43 -0.41
C VAL A 96 -9.37 -9.03 -0.04
N ARG A 97 -10.38 -8.95 0.83
CA ARG A 97 -10.99 -7.69 1.27
C ARG A 97 -11.00 -7.59 2.79
N VAL A 98 -10.72 -6.38 3.27
CA VAL A 98 -10.97 -6.00 4.66
C VAL A 98 -12.44 -5.62 4.79
N LEU A 99 -13.20 -6.37 5.57
CA LEU A 99 -14.65 -6.19 5.72
C LEU A 99 -15.00 -5.19 6.83
N ALA A 100 -14.20 -5.21 7.90
CA ALA A 100 -14.37 -4.34 9.05
C ALA A 100 -13.03 -4.17 9.76
N ALA A 101 -12.83 -3.00 10.37
CA ALA A 101 -11.67 -2.73 11.20
C ALA A 101 -12.07 -1.86 12.40
N SER A 102 -11.36 -2.04 13.50
CA SER A 102 -11.42 -1.18 14.69
C SER A 102 -10.02 -1.00 15.24
N ALA A 103 -9.80 0.05 16.02
CA ALA A 103 -8.54 0.23 16.73
C ALA A 103 -8.78 0.80 18.13
N GLY A 104 -7.85 0.50 19.04
CA GLY A 104 -7.85 0.98 20.42
C GLY A 104 -6.44 1.30 20.89
N LYS A 105 -6.34 2.05 21.99
CA LYS A 105 -5.05 2.40 22.62
C LYS A 105 -4.36 1.12 23.11
N ALA A 106 -3.08 0.97 22.78
CA ALA A 106 -2.22 -0.08 23.28
C ALA A 106 -1.59 0.32 24.62
N ALA A 107 -1.11 -0.67 25.40
CA ALA A 107 -0.48 -0.42 26.69
C ALA A 107 0.84 0.36 26.60
N ASP A 108 1.53 0.29 25.46
CA ASP A 108 2.78 0.98 25.17
C ASP A 108 2.59 2.41 24.64
N GLY A 109 1.34 2.89 24.57
CA GLY A 109 0.98 4.19 24.00
C GLY A 109 0.77 4.19 22.48
N GLY A 110 0.87 3.03 21.82
CA GLY A 110 0.55 2.84 20.41
C GLY A 110 -0.94 2.59 20.17
N LEU A 111 -1.25 1.96 19.04
CA LEU A 111 -2.58 1.44 18.74
C LEU A 111 -2.52 -0.07 18.46
N VAL A 112 -3.58 -0.79 18.86
CA VAL A 112 -3.85 -2.13 18.35
C VAL A 112 -5.02 -2.05 17.40
N VAL A 113 -4.83 -2.55 16.18
CA VAL A 113 -5.85 -2.60 15.14
C VAL A 113 -6.34 -4.02 14.98
N HIS A 114 -7.66 -4.22 15.06
CA HIS A 114 -8.30 -5.48 14.74
C HIS A 114 -9.01 -5.36 13.40
N ALA A 115 -8.75 -6.29 12.48
CA ALA A 115 -9.42 -6.32 11.18
C ALA A 115 -9.99 -7.70 10.87
N SER A 116 -11.17 -7.71 10.25
CA SER A 116 -11.78 -8.91 9.67
C SER A 116 -11.54 -8.90 8.17
N VAL A 117 -10.96 -9.98 7.66
CA VAL A 117 -10.54 -10.09 6.26
C VAL A 117 -11.07 -11.36 5.67
N GLN A 118 -11.51 -11.32 4.41
CA GLN A 118 -12.05 -12.49 3.70
C GLN A 118 -11.51 -12.54 2.28
N ASN A 119 -11.27 -13.76 1.78
CA ASN A 119 -11.07 -14.00 0.36
C ASN A 119 -12.43 -14.26 -0.31
N MET A 120 -12.92 -13.27 -1.05
CA MET A 120 -14.17 -13.31 -1.80
C MET A 120 -14.00 -13.93 -3.20
N GLY A 121 -12.78 -14.33 -3.54
CA GLY A 121 -12.44 -14.90 -4.84
C GLY A 121 -12.50 -16.42 -4.84
N ASN A 122 -12.18 -17.00 -6.00
CA ASN A 122 -12.26 -18.45 -6.25
C ASN A 122 -10.91 -19.16 -6.19
N ALA A 123 -9.83 -18.46 -5.82
CA ALA A 123 -8.47 -18.99 -5.77
C ALA A 123 -7.84 -18.81 -4.39
N ALA A 124 -7.22 -19.88 -3.87
CA ALA A 124 -6.40 -19.83 -2.66
C ALA A 124 -5.27 -18.82 -2.85
N THR A 125 -5.13 -17.90 -1.90
CA THR A 125 -4.38 -16.67 -2.10
C THR A 125 -3.68 -16.20 -0.84
N GLU A 126 -2.46 -15.69 -1.00
CA GLU A 126 -1.85 -14.82 -0.01
C GLU A 126 -2.03 -13.36 -0.41
N ASP A 127 -2.25 -12.49 0.57
CA ASP A 127 -2.28 -11.03 0.36
C ASP A 127 -1.68 -10.29 1.56
N VAL A 128 -1.44 -8.98 1.41
CA VAL A 128 -0.89 -8.10 2.44
C VAL A 128 -1.94 -7.07 2.83
N VAL A 129 -2.41 -7.17 4.07
CA VAL A 129 -3.25 -6.17 4.71
C VAL A 129 -2.34 -5.07 5.25
N GLN A 130 -2.66 -3.84 4.92
CA GLN A 130 -1.86 -2.64 5.15
C GLN A 130 -2.67 -1.65 5.97
N ALA A 131 -2.03 -1.01 6.96
CA ALA A 131 -2.60 0.03 7.79
C ALA A 131 -1.88 1.36 7.50
N TYR A 132 -2.64 2.40 7.17
CA TYR A 132 -2.15 3.74 6.91
C TYR A 132 -2.76 4.74 7.89
N ILE A 133 -1.98 5.66 8.43
CA ILE A 133 -2.45 6.65 9.39
C ILE A 133 -2.14 8.08 8.93
N ARG A 134 -3.00 9.03 9.29
CA ARG A 134 -2.77 10.46 9.09
C ARG A 134 -3.35 11.25 10.26
N ALA A 135 -2.55 12.13 10.86
CA ALA A 135 -3.06 13.13 11.80
C ALA A 135 -3.83 14.21 11.01
N GLU A 136 -5.04 14.55 11.45
CA GLU A 136 -5.92 15.49 10.73
C GLU A 136 -5.87 16.91 11.29
N ASP A 137 -5.55 17.07 12.58
CA ASP A 137 -5.61 18.35 13.30
C ASP A 137 -4.24 19.08 13.40
N THR A 138 -3.30 18.80 12.49
CA THR A 138 -1.98 19.44 12.49
C THR A 138 -1.52 19.83 11.08
N PRO A 139 -0.91 21.01 10.88
CA PRO A 139 -0.33 21.39 9.59
C PRO A 139 0.95 20.62 9.25
N HIS A 140 1.58 19.97 10.23
CA HIS A 140 2.84 19.23 10.04
C HIS A 140 2.64 17.78 9.59
N ALA A 141 1.40 17.34 9.40
CA ALA A 141 1.12 16.02 8.83
C ALA A 141 1.53 15.97 7.35
N THR A 142 1.98 14.79 6.91
CA THR A 142 2.17 14.55 5.48
C THR A 142 0.85 14.74 4.71
N PRO A 143 0.90 15.20 3.44
CA PRO A 143 -0.29 15.37 2.63
C PRO A 143 -1.14 14.09 2.56
N ASN A 144 -0.50 12.93 2.36
CA ASN A 144 -1.16 11.64 2.25
C ASN A 144 -0.89 10.74 3.47
N PRO A 145 -1.77 9.77 3.78
CA PRO A 145 -1.57 8.81 4.87
C PRO A 145 -0.29 7.98 4.75
N ILE A 146 0.35 7.67 5.89
CA ILE A 146 1.62 6.93 5.95
C ILE A 146 1.38 5.47 6.38
N LEU A 147 2.06 4.51 5.73
CA LEU A 147 2.03 3.12 6.16
C LEU A 147 2.61 3.02 7.58
N CYS A 148 1.83 2.46 8.50
CA CYS A 148 2.15 2.34 9.91
C CYS A 148 2.13 0.90 10.44
N GLY A 149 1.67 -0.05 9.62
CA GLY A 149 1.71 -1.48 9.90
C GLY A 149 1.22 -2.29 8.71
N PHE A 150 1.61 -3.56 8.63
CA PHE A 150 1.07 -4.50 7.66
C PHE A 150 1.20 -5.94 8.17
N SER A 151 0.37 -6.83 7.66
CA SER A 151 0.45 -8.27 7.92
C SER A 151 0.06 -9.05 6.69
N ARG A 152 0.74 -10.18 6.47
CA ARG A 152 0.42 -11.12 5.40
C ARG A 152 -0.62 -12.11 5.90
N VAL A 153 -1.60 -12.39 5.05
CA VAL A 153 -2.63 -13.40 5.30
C VAL A 153 -2.63 -14.42 4.17
N SER A 154 -2.95 -15.67 4.49
CA SER A 154 -3.15 -16.74 3.52
C SER A 154 -4.57 -17.28 3.71
N LEU A 155 -5.38 -17.22 2.66
CA LEU A 155 -6.82 -17.51 2.72
C LEU A 155 -7.25 -18.41 1.57
N GLU A 156 -7.91 -19.52 1.92
CA GLU A 156 -8.67 -20.33 0.97
C GLU A 156 -9.88 -19.55 0.41
N PRO A 157 -10.43 -19.94 -0.75
CA PRO A 157 -11.65 -19.34 -1.29
C PRO A 157 -12.79 -19.32 -0.27
N GLY A 158 -13.41 -18.15 -0.07
CA GLY A 158 -14.49 -17.94 0.90
C GLY A 158 -14.06 -17.86 2.37
N ALA A 159 -12.80 -18.16 2.70
CA ALA A 159 -12.32 -18.17 4.08
C ALA A 159 -12.10 -16.76 4.63
N SER A 160 -12.36 -16.61 5.93
CA SER A 160 -12.16 -15.36 6.68
C SER A 160 -11.13 -15.54 7.79
N ALA A 161 -10.39 -14.47 8.07
CA ALA A 161 -9.46 -14.39 9.20
C ALA A 161 -9.67 -13.09 9.98
N LYS A 162 -9.40 -13.15 11.29
CA LYS A 162 -9.23 -11.97 12.12
C LYS A 162 -7.74 -11.75 12.32
N LEU A 163 -7.29 -10.52 12.13
CA LEU A 163 -5.90 -10.14 12.32
C LEU A 163 -5.77 -9.00 13.32
N SER A 164 -4.62 -8.95 13.97
CA SER A 164 -4.22 -7.90 14.90
C SER A 164 -2.92 -7.26 14.39
N LEU A 165 -2.89 -5.94 14.28
CA LEU A 165 -1.70 -5.16 13.91
C LEU A 165 -1.35 -4.24 15.08
N SER A 166 -0.09 -4.28 15.50
CA SER A 166 0.43 -3.28 16.45
C SER A 166 0.98 -2.08 15.67
N ILE A 167 0.50 -0.89 15.99
CA ILE A 167 1.00 0.38 15.48
C ILE A 167 1.83 1.01 16.60
N ALA A 168 3.13 1.12 16.35
CA ALA A 168 4.06 1.70 17.30
C ALA A 168 3.68 3.16 17.62
N PRO A 169 3.92 3.65 18.85
CA PRO A 169 3.68 5.05 19.24
C PRO A 169 4.32 6.05 18.26
N ALA A 170 5.52 5.75 17.76
CA ALA A 170 6.25 6.60 16.81
C ALA A 170 5.46 6.89 15.52
N SER A 171 4.56 6.00 15.09
CA SER A 171 3.68 6.21 13.92
C SER A 171 2.61 7.27 14.15
N LEU A 172 2.37 7.67 15.41
CA LEU A 172 1.44 8.73 15.81
C LEU A 172 2.11 10.12 15.83
N SER A 173 3.42 10.19 15.58
CA SER A 173 4.15 11.45 15.58
C SER A 173 4.26 12.08 14.19
N VAL A 174 4.42 13.39 14.17
CA VAL A 174 4.79 14.18 12.98
C VAL A 174 6.11 14.89 13.23
N VAL A 175 6.72 15.44 12.18
CA VAL A 175 7.95 16.23 12.29
C VAL A 175 7.62 17.67 11.92
N ASP A 176 7.92 18.61 12.82
CA ASP A 176 7.70 20.03 12.57
C ASP A 176 8.79 20.65 11.67
N ASP A 177 8.64 21.93 11.31
CA ASP A 177 9.57 22.64 10.42
C ASP A 177 10.96 22.86 11.05
N ALA A 178 11.08 22.71 12.37
CA ALA A 178 12.35 22.75 13.09
C ALA A 178 13.01 21.36 13.20
N GLY A 179 12.40 20.32 12.64
CA GLY A 179 12.90 18.95 12.66
C GLY A 179 12.59 18.19 13.96
N ASN A 180 11.75 18.74 14.85
CA ASN A 180 11.37 18.07 16.08
C ASN A 180 10.25 17.07 15.83
N ARG A 181 10.38 15.90 16.45
CA ARG A 181 9.31 14.90 16.47
C ARG A 181 8.29 15.28 17.53
N ILE A 182 7.05 15.54 17.13
CA ILE A 182 5.96 15.94 18.01
C ILE A 182 4.78 14.97 17.91
N PHE A 183 3.98 14.91 18.98
CA PHE A 183 2.75 14.13 19.04
C PHE A 183 1.58 15.10 19.10
N PRO A 184 0.92 15.39 17.96
CA PRO A 184 -0.07 16.47 17.89
C PRO A 184 -1.35 16.15 18.68
N GLY A 185 -1.56 14.89 19.09
CA GLY A 185 -2.83 14.44 19.68
C GLY A 185 -3.99 14.64 18.70
N GLY A 186 -5.22 14.63 19.20
CA GLY A 186 -6.38 15.00 18.38
C GLY A 186 -6.87 13.87 17.48
N LYS A 187 -7.41 14.23 16.32
CA LYS A 187 -8.00 13.30 15.36
C LYS A 187 -6.97 12.68 14.44
N TYR A 188 -7.09 11.37 14.26
CA TYR A 188 -6.34 10.60 13.27
C TYR A 188 -7.32 9.81 12.41
N ALA A 189 -7.04 9.79 11.10
CA ALA A 189 -7.65 8.83 10.20
C ALA A 189 -6.74 7.63 10.02
N LEU A 190 -7.26 6.44 10.34
CA LEU A 190 -6.62 5.16 10.12
C LEU A 190 -7.33 4.42 8.98
N TYR A 191 -6.59 3.88 8.02
CA TYR A 191 -7.10 3.18 6.85
C TYR A 191 -6.55 1.76 6.82
N ILE A 192 -7.42 0.76 6.68
CA ILE A 192 -7.03 -0.65 6.66
C ILE A 192 -7.54 -1.28 5.36
N GLY A 193 -6.64 -1.78 4.52
CA GLY A 193 -6.98 -2.34 3.21
C GLY A 193 -5.84 -3.17 2.63
N THR A 194 -5.99 -3.60 1.38
CA THR A 194 -4.95 -4.33 0.62
C THR A 194 -4.14 -3.42 -0.32
N SER A 195 -4.39 -2.10 -0.23
CA SER A 195 -3.70 -1.01 -0.92
C SER A 195 -3.84 0.27 -0.10
N GLN A 196 -3.10 1.32 -0.48
CA GLN A 196 -3.18 2.62 0.17
C GLN A 196 -4.50 3.36 -0.15
N PRO A 197 -4.94 4.33 0.69
CA PRO A 197 -6.23 5.00 0.55
C PRO A 197 -6.21 6.14 -0.49
N ASP A 198 -5.94 5.81 -1.75
CA ASP A 198 -5.91 6.78 -2.86
C ASP A 198 -6.90 6.43 -4.00
N ALA A 199 -7.21 7.43 -4.82
CA ALA A 199 -8.19 7.28 -5.90
C ALA A 199 -7.74 6.32 -7.01
N ARG A 200 -6.45 6.26 -7.33
CA ARG A 200 -5.88 5.36 -8.33
C ARG A 200 -5.89 3.92 -7.82
N SER A 201 -5.51 3.66 -6.55
CA SER A 201 -5.64 2.33 -5.94
C SER A 201 -7.08 1.80 -6.04
N ARG A 202 -8.06 2.65 -5.72
CA ARG A 202 -9.48 2.30 -5.88
C ARG A 202 -9.88 2.04 -7.33
N ALA A 203 -9.40 2.85 -8.27
CA ALA A 203 -9.70 2.66 -9.69
C ALA A 203 -9.13 1.34 -10.23
N LEU A 204 -7.91 0.97 -9.82
CA LEU A 204 -7.23 -0.25 -10.29
C LEU A 204 -7.77 -1.53 -9.62
N THR A 205 -8.19 -1.44 -8.36
CA THR A 205 -8.59 -2.64 -7.58
C THR A 205 -10.11 -2.79 -7.42
N GLY A 206 -10.88 -1.71 -7.62
CA GLY A 206 -12.31 -1.67 -7.28
C GLY A 206 -12.61 -1.70 -5.78
N VAL A 207 -11.58 -1.61 -4.92
CA VAL A 207 -11.72 -1.75 -3.46
C VAL A 207 -11.19 -0.50 -2.76
N SER A 208 -11.89 -0.07 -1.70
CA SER A 208 -11.44 1.03 -0.83
C SER A 208 -11.05 0.48 0.55
N PRO A 209 -9.98 0.98 1.17
CA PRO A 209 -9.67 0.67 2.56
C PRO A 209 -10.79 1.09 3.52
N VAL A 210 -10.97 0.34 4.61
CA VAL A 210 -11.85 0.70 5.71
C VAL A 210 -11.22 1.86 6.48
N ARG A 211 -11.93 2.99 6.60
CA ARG A 211 -11.51 4.14 7.41
C ARG A 211 -12.04 4.00 8.84
N VAL A 212 -11.17 4.21 9.81
CA VAL A 212 -11.48 4.26 11.24
C VAL A 212 -10.99 5.61 11.77
N GLU A 213 -11.87 6.34 12.44
CA GLU A 213 -11.51 7.59 13.11
C GLU A 213 -11.01 7.29 14.52
N ILE A 214 -9.88 7.88 14.89
CA ILE A 214 -9.26 7.72 16.19
C ILE A 214 -9.12 9.09 16.85
N GLN A 215 -9.54 9.17 18.12
CA GLN A 215 -9.31 10.33 18.97
C GLN A 215 -8.26 9.96 20.02
N LEU A 216 -7.13 10.68 20.02
CA LEU A 216 -6.01 10.45 20.94
C LEU A 216 -5.88 11.51 22.02
#